data_AF-A0A7W6GC08-F1
#
_entry.id   AF-A0A7W6GC08-F1
#
_cell.length_a   1.000
_cell.length_b   1.000
_cell.length_c   1.000
_cell.angle_alpha   90.00
_cell.angle_beta   90.00
_cell.angle_gamma   90.00
#
_symmetry.space_group_name_H-M   'P 1'
#
loop_
_entity.id
_entity.type
_entity.pdbx_description
1 polymer ?
#
loop_
_entity_poly.entity_id
_entity_poly.type
_entity_poly.pdbx_seq_one_letter_code
_entity_poly.pdbx_strand_id
1 'polypeptide(L)'
;MHSPSVSPAHDVANASADDLEAVARKGGKLKRMAVRIPTYMADIRENPAWLPMFLLARTIPGRRAHWLTARKSNGAIDNLPTIFTGVDAETAVDALKRDGIFPDLQLPPDITEEISAFGHQTPCFGNFDRKIEFAASDHRATEDRLGRPILSGHHFERALECPAVRTVQRDPLLSEIARRYLGAQARLITTRTWWSFPTKASEADRSLASLDKYHFDLDDWRMLKFFFYLVDVDKGTGPHVFVRGSHNKRRLKHQLTLLVGHPADEIIDYYGKDSPVTLTGKAGSGFVEDPSASTWEPSPPKSRA
;
A
#
# COMPACT_ATOMS: atom_id res chain seq x y z
N MET A 1 64.74 3.79 3.16
CA MET A 1 63.75 2.92 2.48
C MET A 1 62.37 3.34 2.96
N HIS A 2 61.49 3.69 2.03
CA HIS A 2 60.13 4.21 2.25
C HIS A 2 59.16 3.16 2.83
N SER A 3 58.15 3.64 3.57
CA SER A 3 56.95 2.94 4.08
C SER A 3 56.17 2.17 2.99
N PRO A 4 55.17 1.29 3.30
CA PRO A 4 53.85 1.74 3.77
C PRO A 4 53.11 0.72 4.72
N SER A 5 52.36 1.15 5.73
CA SER A 5 50.95 1.61 5.78
C SER A 5 49.91 0.53 6.12
N VAL A 6 49.01 0.90 7.04
CA VAL A 6 47.84 0.20 7.54
C VAL A 6 46.85 -0.21 6.44
N SER A 7 46.22 -1.38 6.59
CA SER A 7 44.81 -1.62 6.28
C SER A 7 44.32 -2.92 6.93
N PRO A 8 43.16 -2.88 7.60
CA PRO A 8 42.18 -3.93 7.40
C PRO A 8 40.87 -3.26 6.97
N ALA A 9 40.74 -3.08 5.66
CA ALA A 9 39.42 -3.09 5.04
C ALA A 9 39.09 -4.56 4.82
N HIS A 10 38.21 -5.13 5.65
CA HIS A 10 37.33 -6.27 5.37
C HIS A 10 36.65 -6.65 6.68
N ASP A 11 35.39 -6.21 6.85
CA ASP A 11 34.33 -6.94 7.58
C ASP A 11 33.08 -6.04 7.70
N VAL A 12 32.50 -5.68 6.54
CA VAL A 12 31.17 -5.03 6.48
C VAL A 12 30.11 -5.96 5.86
N ALA A 13 30.43 -7.24 5.67
CA ALA A 13 29.54 -8.20 5.05
C ALA A 13 29.23 -9.35 6.00
N ASN A 14 28.47 -9.07 7.08
CA ASN A 14 27.65 -10.04 7.82
C ASN A 14 26.94 -9.34 9.00
N ALA A 15 26.12 -8.33 8.70
CA ALA A 15 25.13 -7.85 9.68
C ALA A 15 23.92 -8.80 9.62
N SER A 16 23.56 -9.38 10.76
CA SER A 16 22.37 -10.23 10.88
C SER A 16 21.09 -9.42 10.56
N ALA A 17 19.98 -10.09 10.24
CA ALA A 17 18.70 -9.39 10.02
C ALA A 17 18.32 -8.49 11.23
N ASP A 18 18.68 -8.94 12.44
CA ASP A 18 18.50 -8.20 13.69
C ASP A 18 19.38 -6.94 13.77
N ASP A 19 20.60 -6.96 13.21
CA ASP A 19 21.50 -5.80 13.14
C ASP A 19 20.99 -4.73 12.16
N LEU A 20 20.48 -5.16 10.99
CA LEU A 20 19.89 -4.25 10.01
C LEU A 20 18.60 -3.61 10.55
N GLU A 21 17.79 -4.39 11.27
CA GLU A 21 16.58 -3.91 11.95
C GLU A 21 16.95 -2.91 13.06
N ALA A 22 17.95 -3.20 13.89
CA ALA A 22 18.44 -2.28 14.93
C ALA A 22 19.00 -0.97 14.36
N VAL A 23 19.73 -1.03 13.23
CA VAL A 23 20.28 0.15 12.54
C VAL A 23 19.17 0.99 11.89
N ALA A 24 18.12 0.37 11.35
CA ALA A 24 16.94 1.08 10.85
C ALA A 24 16.18 1.78 11.98
N ARG A 25 16.09 1.16 13.16
CA ARG A 25 15.42 1.68 14.36
C ARG A 25 16.09 2.93 14.95
N LYS A 26 17.43 3.03 14.95
CA LYS A 26 18.18 4.11 15.64
C LYS A 26 19.06 5.00 14.75
N GLY A 27 19.16 4.73 13.45
CA GLY A 27 20.07 5.43 12.54
C GLY A 27 19.55 6.77 12.00
N GLY A 28 20.46 7.73 11.76
CA GLY A 28 20.17 8.96 11.01
C GLY A 28 19.78 8.70 9.54
N LYS A 29 19.38 9.74 8.79
CA LYS A 29 18.84 9.63 7.42
C LYS A 29 19.67 8.73 6.49
N LEU A 30 21.01 8.84 6.54
CA LEU A 30 21.94 8.04 5.74
C LEU A 30 21.91 6.55 6.10
N LYS A 31 21.80 6.20 7.39
CA LYS A 31 21.72 4.81 7.85
C LYS A 31 20.39 4.17 7.48
N ARG A 32 19.28 4.92 7.54
CA ARG A 32 17.95 4.44 7.07
C ARG A 32 17.93 4.16 5.57
N MET A 33 18.64 4.97 4.78
CA MET A 33 18.83 4.70 3.35
C MET A 33 19.69 3.46 3.12
N ALA A 34 20.78 3.29 3.87
CA ALA A 34 21.69 2.16 3.74
C ALA A 34 20.99 0.80 3.96
N VAL A 35 20.06 0.72 4.92
CA VAL A 35 19.30 -0.52 5.20
C VAL A 35 18.40 -0.93 4.03
N ARG A 36 17.99 0.00 3.16
CA ARG A 36 17.14 -0.31 1.99
C ARG A 36 17.94 -0.68 0.74
N ILE A 37 19.26 -0.49 0.73
CA ILE A 37 20.12 -0.79 -0.43
C ILE A 37 20.01 -2.26 -0.85
N PRO A 38 20.05 -3.26 0.06
CA PRO A 38 19.92 -4.66 -0.34
C PRO A 38 18.60 -4.95 -1.05
N THR A 39 17.48 -4.40 -0.56
CA THR A 39 16.15 -4.52 -1.18
C THR A 39 16.15 -3.90 -2.58
N TYR A 40 16.63 -2.66 -2.73
CA TYR A 40 16.69 -2.01 -4.05
C TYR A 40 17.59 -2.77 -5.02
N MET A 41 18.70 -3.36 -4.55
CA MET A 41 19.57 -4.19 -5.38
C MET A 41 18.89 -5.49 -5.82
N ALA A 42 18.05 -6.09 -4.97
CA ALA A 42 17.24 -7.24 -5.36
C ALA A 42 16.20 -6.86 -6.42
N ASP A 43 15.46 -5.77 -6.20
CA ASP A 43 14.45 -5.26 -7.14
C ASP A 43 15.05 -4.96 -8.52
N ILE A 44 16.26 -4.35 -8.56
CA ILE A 44 16.99 -4.07 -9.81
C ILE A 44 17.41 -5.34 -10.53
N ARG A 45 17.85 -6.37 -9.79
CA ARG A 45 18.26 -7.64 -10.39
C ARG A 45 17.07 -8.40 -10.97
N GLU A 46 15.93 -8.36 -10.29
CA GLU A 46 14.69 -8.99 -10.76
C GLU A 46 14.07 -8.23 -11.94
N ASN A 47 14.09 -6.89 -11.90
CA ASN A 47 13.55 -6.04 -12.94
C ASN A 47 14.39 -4.76 -13.11
N PRO A 48 15.33 -4.73 -14.07
CA PRO A 48 16.17 -3.55 -14.31
C PRO A 48 15.38 -2.28 -14.67
N ALA A 49 14.17 -2.42 -15.22
CA ALA A 49 13.29 -1.28 -15.53
C ALA A 49 12.66 -0.65 -14.29
N TRP A 50 12.76 -1.30 -13.12
CA TRP A 50 12.29 -0.77 -11.84
C TRP A 50 13.05 0.50 -11.43
N LEU A 51 14.37 0.56 -11.61
CA LEU A 51 15.16 1.74 -11.19
C LEU A 51 14.74 3.05 -11.90
N PRO A 52 14.66 3.11 -13.25
CA PRO A 52 14.20 4.32 -13.91
C PRO A 52 12.75 4.66 -13.53
N MET A 53 11.88 3.66 -13.34
CA MET A 53 10.53 3.88 -12.80
C MET A 53 10.59 4.52 -11.41
N PHE A 54 11.31 3.90 -10.47
CA PHE A 54 11.43 4.34 -9.08
C PHE A 54 12.01 5.75 -8.94
N LEU A 55 12.93 6.16 -9.82
CA LEU A 55 13.51 7.51 -9.82
C LEU A 55 12.58 8.55 -10.45
N LEU A 56 12.00 8.25 -11.62
CA LEU A 56 11.28 9.23 -12.43
C LEU A 56 9.80 9.34 -12.06
N ALA A 57 9.16 8.23 -11.66
CA ALA A 57 7.74 8.20 -11.28
C ALA A 57 7.43 8.96 -9.98
N ARG A 58 8.45 9.30 -9.18
CA ARG A 58 8.29 10.18 -8.00
C ARG A 58 7.94 11.61 -8.40
N THR A 59 8.33 12.01 -9.60
CA THR A 59 8.17 13.37 -10.09
C THR A 59 6.96 13.48 -11.03
N ILE A 60 6.17 14.55 -10.88
CA ILE A 60 5.05 14.82 -11.79
C ILE A 60 5.53 14.93 -13.25
N PRO A 61 6.64 15.64 -13.58
CA PRO A 61 7.15 15.68 -14.94
C PRO A 61 7.56 14.30 -15.49
N GLY A 62 8.25 13.48 -14.70
CA GLY A 62 8.64 12.12 -15.12
C GLY A 62 7.43 11.24 -15.43
N ARG A 63 6.40 11.26 -14.57
CA ARG A 63 5.13 10.56 -14.83
C ARG A 63 4.42 11.06 -16.09
N ARG A 64 4.42 12.37 -16.33
CA ARG A 64 3.82 12.97 -17.55
C ARG A 64 4.60 12.58 -18.81
N ALA A 65 5.93 12.57 -18.76
CA ALA A 65 6.77 12.19 -19.88
C ALA A 65 6.60 10.71 -20.25
N HIS A 66 6.63 9.80 -19.27
CA HIS A 66 6.35 8.38 -19.50
C HIS A 66 4.97 8.17 -20.12
N TRP A 67 3.99 9.01 -19.77
CA TRP A 67 2.64 8.88 -20.32
C TRP A 67 2.53 9.13 -21.82
N LEU A 68 3.47 9.87 -22.41
CA LEU A 68 3.48 10.10 -23.87
C LEU A 68 3.67 8.80 -24.67
N THR A 69 4.16 7.73 -24.04
CA THR A 69 4.36 6.41 -24.67
C THR A 69 3.26 5.40 -24.30
N ALA A 70 2.25 5.81 -23.53
CA ALA A 70 1.20 4.91 -23.06
C ALA A 70 0.32 4.40 -24.22
N ARG A 71 0.00 3.09 -24.20
CA ARG A 71 -0.90 2.48 -25.18
C ARG A 71 -2.32 2.98 -24.97
N LYS A 72 -2.93 3.52 -26.02
CA LYS A 72 -4.33 3.98 -25.94
C LYS A 72 -5.25 2.88 -25.44
N SER A 73 -6.24 3.28 -24.65
CA SER A 73 -7.35 2.41 -24.26
C SER A 73 -8.06 1.89 -25.51
N ASN A 74 -8.50 0.63 -25.49
CA ASN A 74 -9.29 -0.01 -26.57
C ASN A 74 -10.75 0.50 -26.63
N GLY A 75 -11.05 1.70 -26.11
CA GLY A 75 -12.41 2.24 -25.99
C GLY A 75 -13.09 1.88 -24.67
N ALA A 76 -14.30 2.45 -24.52
CA ALA A 76 -15.23 2.14 -23.44
C ALA A 76 -15.82 0.74 -23.61
N ILE A 77 -16.24 0.13 -22.51
CA ILE A 77 -16.95 -1.15 -22.56
C ILE A 77 -18.43 -0.86 -22.29
N ASP A 78 -19.28 -1.07 -23.29
CA ASP A 78 -20.72 -0.82 -23.19
C ASP A 78 -21.43 -1.97 -22.45
N ASN A 79 -22.49 -1.66 -21.70
CA ASN A 79 -23.36 -2.62 -21.00
C ASN A 79 -22.59 -3.61 -20.10
N LEU A 80 -21.67 -3.09 -19.28
CA LEU A 80 -20.86 -3.92 -18.40
C LEU A 80 -21.73 -4.65 -17.37
N PRO A 81 -21.74 -6.00 -17.35
CA PRO A 81 -22.24 -6.70 -16.19
C PRO A 81 -21.30 -6.38 -15.02
N THR A 82 -21.86 -5.90 -13.93
CA THR A 82 -21.09 -5.56 -12.73
C THR A 82 -21.87 -5.96 -11.49
N ILE A 83 -21.13 -6.36 -10.45
CA ILE A 83 -21.68 -6.64 -9.13
C ILE A 83 -21.94 -5.36 -8.33
N PHE A 84 -21.40 -4.21 -8.78
CA PHE A 84 -21.52 -2.94 -8.08
C PHE A 84 -22.78 -2.19 -8.51
N THR A 85 -23.78 -2.15 -7.65
CA THR A 85 -25.05 -1.46 -7.92
C THR A 85 -24.93 0.04 -7.73
N GLY A 86 -25.47 0.83 -8.68
CA GLY A 86 -25.59 2.28 -8.54
C GLY A 86 -24.29 3.07 -8.73
N VAL A 87 -23.22 2.41 -9.20
CA VAL A 87 -21.93 3.07 -9.47
C VAL A 87 -21.85 3.46 -10.94
N ASP A 88 -21.78 4.77 -11.20
CA ASP A 88 -21.48 5.31 -12.53
C ASP A 88 -19.97 5.52 -12.71
N ALA A 89 -19.42 4.94 -13.79
CA ALA A 89 -17.99 4.98 -14.04
C ALA A 89 -17.47 6.40 -14.30
N GLU A 90 -18.24 7.26 -14.98
CA GLU A 90 -17.83 8.66 -15.22
C GLU A 90 -17.77 9.44 -13.90
N THR A 91 -18.79 9.30 -13.06
CA THR A 91 -18.83 9.91 -11.73
C THR A 91 -17.62 9.52 -10.88
N ALA A 92 -17.27 8.22 -10.86
CA ALA A 92 -16.09 7.74 -10.15
C ALA A 92 -14.79 8.33 -10.73
N VAL A 93 -14.67 8.38 -12.07
CA VAL A 93 -13.49 8.92 -12.75
C VAL A 93 -13.34 10.43 -12.52
N ASP A 94 -14.43 11.18 -12.51
CA ASP A 94 -14.42 12.62 -12.25
C ASP A 94 -14.05 12.92 -10.79
N ALA A 95 -14.55 12.13 -9.84
CA ALA A 95 -14.11 12.19 -8.45
C ALA A 95 -12.61 11.89 -8.31
N LEU A 96 -12.10 10.85 -8.97
CA LEU A 96 -10.67 10.53 -8.98
C LEU A 96 -9.82 11.65 -9.60
N LYS A 97 -10.23 12.26 -10.72
CA LYS A 97 -9.51 13.37 -11.34
C LYS A 97 -9.46 14.59 -10.43
N ARG A 98 -10.59 14.93 -9.79
CA ARG A 98 -10.73 16.10 -8.92
C ARG A 98 -10.02 15.90 -7.57
N ASP A 99 -10.35 14.81 -6.90
CA ASP A 99 -10.06 14.58 -5.48
C ASP A 99 -9.00 13.51 -5.24
N GLY A 100 -8.76 12.62 -6.22
CA GLY A 100 -7.83 11.50 -6.10
C GLY A 100 -8.44 10.26 -5.46
N ILE A 101 -9.72 10.32 -5.06
CA ILE A 101 -10.44 9.23 -4.39
C ILE A 101 -11.93 9.25 -4.78
N PHE A 102 -12.53 8.06 -4.82
CA PHE A 102 -13.97 7.85 -4.89
C PHE A 102 -14.39 6.80 -3.84
N PRO A 103 -15.08 7.20 -2.75
CA PRO A 103 -15.34 6.33 -1.59
C PRO A 103 -16.69 5.59 -1.63
N ASP A 104 -17.41 5.67 -2.74
CA ASP A 104 -18.78 5.16 -2.85
C ASP A 104 -18.84 3.84 -3.64
N LEU A 105 -17.93 2.91 -3.34
CA LEU A 105 -18.03 1.53 -3.81
C LEU A 105 -18.61 0.65 -2.69
N GLN A 106 -19.44 -0.31 -3.06
CA GLN A 106 -20.04 -1.24 -2.11
C GLN A 106 -20.03 -2.64 -2.70
N LEU A 107 -19.34 -3.57 -2.04
CA LEU A 107 -19.47 -4.98 -2.34
C LEU A 107 -20.88 -5.47 -1.97
N PRO A 108 -21.46 -6.36 -2.79
CA PRO A 108 -22.66 -7.11 -2.40
C PRO A 108 -22.47 -7.87 -1.09
N PRO A 109 -23.52 -8.04 -0.27
CA PRO A 109 -23.43 -8.74 1.01
C PRO A 109 -22.89 -10.18 0.90
N ASP A 110 -23.35 -10.95 -0.09
CA ASP A 110 -22.92 -12.32 -0.34
C ASP A 110 -21.42 -12.40 -0.69
N ILE A 111 -20.95 -11.51 -1.57
CA ILE A 111 -19.52 -11.38 -1.93
C ILE A 111 -18.70 -10.98 -0.69
N THR A 112 -19.20 -10.03 0.10
CA THR A 112 -18.53 -9.57 1.32
C THR A 112 -18.40 -10.70 2.35
N GLU A 113 -19.48 -11.42 2.61
CA GLU A 113 -19.54 -12.52 3.56
C GLU A 113 -18.63 -13.67 3.14
N GLU A 114 -18.60 -14.05 1.86
CA GLU A 114 -17.74 -15.11 1.35
C GLU A 114 -16.25 -14.76 1.52
N ILE A 115 -15.83 -13.54 1.17
CA ILE A 115 -14.43 -13.12 1.31
C ILE A 115 -14.07 -12.99 2.80
N SER A 116 -14.97 -12.49 3.64
CA SER A 116 -14.77 -12.40 5.09
C SER A 116 -14.63 -13.79 5.72
N ALA A 117 -15.49 -14.74 5.35
CA ALA A 117 -15.41 -16.13 5.81
C ALA A 117 -14.08 -16.79 5.40
N PHE A 118 -13.65 -16.58 4.15
CA PHE A 118 -12.33 -17.01 3.68
C PHE A 118 -11.21 -16.44 4.58
N GLY A 119 -11.20 -15.13 4.83
CA GLY A 119 -10.17 -14.48 5.63
C GLY A 119 -10.10 -14.97 7.08
N HIS A 120 -11.21 -15.46 7.64
CA HIS A 120 -11.26 -16.04 8.98
C HIS A 120 -10.83 -17.52 9.01
N GLN A 121 -11.15 -18.28 7.96
CA GLN A 121 -10.94 -19.73 7.93
C GLN A 121 -9.58 -20.14 7.36
N THR A 122 -8.98 -19.29 6.51
CA THR A 122 -7.71 -19.58 5.85
C THR A 122 -6.54 -19.01 6.65
N PRO A 123 -5.52 -19.81 7.00
CA PRO A 123 -4.31 -19.29 7.64
C PRO A 123 -3.61 -18.23 6.78
N CYS A 124 -3.13 -17.19 7.44
CA CYS A 124 -2.41 -16.07 6.86
C CYS A 124 -0.94 -16.08 7.29
N PHE A 125 -0.13 -15.24 6.66
CA PHE A 125 1.32 -15.13 6.91
C PHE A 125 1.69 -13.78 7.53
N GLY A 126 2.37 -13.82 8.67
CA GLY A 126 2.66 -12.66 9.50
C GLY A 126 3.76 -11.76 8.94
N ASN A 127 3.52 -10.45 8.89
CA ASN A 127 4.51 -9.43 8.49
C ASN A 127 5.22 -9.73 7.15
N PHE A 128 4.52 -10.32 6.18
CA PHE A 128 5.06 -10.80 4.89
C PHE A 128 6.08 -11.96 4.99
N ASP A 129 6.27 -12.58 6.16
CA ASP A 129 7.13 -13.75 6.34
C ASP A 129 6.32 -15.05 6.19
N ARG A 130 6.59 -15.80 5.11
CA ARG A 130 5.93 -17.09 4.82
C ARG A 130 6.22 -18.18 5.85
N LYS A 131 7.19 -17.99 6.76
CA LYS A 131 7.47 -18.92 7.86
C LYS A 131 6.56 -18.70 9.07
N ILE A 132 5.86 -17.56 9.13
CA ILE A 132 4.95 -17.20 10.23
C ILE A 132 3.52 -17.43 9.78
N GLU A 133 3.11 -18.69 9.69
CA GLU A 133 1.74 -19.07 9.32
C GLU A 133 0.85 -19.24 10.56
N PHE A 134 -0.34 -18.63 10.56
CA PHE A 134 -1.31 -18.72 11.66
C PHE A 134 -2.73 -18.38 11.22
N ALA A 135 -3.73 -18.90 11.92
CA ALA A 135 -5.12 -18.45 11.76
C ALA A 135 -5.31 -17.09 12.41
N ALA A 136 -6.13 -16.20 11.82
CA ALA A 136 -6.34 -14.85 12.35
C ALA A 136 -6.82 -14.84 13.82
N SER A 137 -7.65 -15.81 14.20
CA SER A 137 -8.11 -16.01 15.58
C SER A 137 -7.00 -16.32 16.58
N ASP A 138 -5.88 -16.88 16.11
CA ASP A 138 -4.74 -17.32 16.92
C ASP A 138 -3.64 -16.24 16.98
N HIS A 139 -3.90 -15.03 16.48
CA HIS A 139 -2.93 -13.93 16.41
C HIS A 139 -2.19 -13.70 17.73
N ARG A 140 -2.93 -13.48 18.83
CA ARG A 140 -2.35 -13.22 20.16
C ARG A 140 -1.50 -14.39 20.66
N ALA A 141 -2.00 -15.62 20.55
CA ALA A 141 -1.27 -16.81 20.96
C ALA A 141 0.01 -17.00 20.13
N THR A 142 -0.01 -16.59 18.87
CA THR A 142 1.14 -16.62 17.97
C THR A 142 2.18 -15.56 18.36
N GLU A 143 1.76 -14.34 18.68
CA GLU A 143 2.67 -13.30 19.21
C GLU A 143 3.33 -13.75 20.52
N ASP A 144 2.55 -14.31 21.46
CA ASP A 144 3.05 -14.78 22.76
C ASP A 144 4.09 -15.91 22.57
N ARG A 145 3.84 -16.84 21.63
CA ARG A 145 4.77 -17.93 21.29
C ARG A 145 6.05 -17.44 20.63
N LEU A 146 5.97 -16.43 19.76
CA LEU A 146 7.12 -15.90 19.04
C LEU A 146 7.89 -14.82 19.81
N GLY A 147 7.29 -14.23 20.84
CA GLY A 147 7.88 -13.14 21.61
C GLY A 147 8.07 -11.84 20.81
N ARG A 148 7.34 -11.64 19.71
CA ARG A 148 7.46 -10.46 18.84
C ARG A 148 6.10 -10.05 18.25
N PRO A 149 5.90 -8.76 17.91
CA PRO A 149 4.64 -8.28 17.35
C PRO A 149 4.43 -8.75 15.90
N ILE A 150 3.19 -9.06 15.57
CA ILE A 150 2.67 -9.33 14.23
C ILE A 150 1.66 -8.24 13.90
N LEU A 151 2.06 -7.31 13.03
CA LEU A 151 1.24 -6.14 12.68
C LEU A 151 0.20 -6.47 11.61
N SER A 152 0.50 -7.42 10.73
CA SER A 152 -0.37 -7.79 9.62
C SER A 152 -0.28 -9.27 9.26
N GLY A 153 -1.36 -9.81 8.72
CA GLY A 153 -1.43 -11.18 8.20
C GLY A 153 -1.89 -11.18 6.76
N HIS A 154 -1.09 -11.75 5.85
CA HIS A 154 -1.32 -11.71 4.41
C HIS A 154 -1.64 -13.08 3.86
N HIS A 155 -2.63 -13.20 2.97
CA HIS A 155 -2.96 -14.48 2.34
C HIS A 155 -2.13 -14.76 1.08
N PHE A 156 -1.41 -13.76 0.55
CA PHE A 156 -0.66 -13.86 -0.71
C PHE A 156 -1.52 -14.46 -1.85
N GLU A 157 -1.03 -15.50 -2.53
CA GLU A 157 -1.72 -16.15 -3.64
C GLU A 157 -2.98 -16.89 -3.19
N ARG A 158 -3.08 -17.30 -1.91
CA ARG A 158 -4.25 -18.00 -1.37
C ARG A 158 -5.52 -17.16 -1.49
N ALA A 159 -5.40 -15.84 -1.51
CA ALA A 159 -6.53 -14.95 -1.74
C ALA A 159 -7.34 -15.34 -3.01
N LEU A 160 -6.67 -15.86 -4.04
CA LEU A 160 -7.30 -16.26 -5.30
C LEU A 160 -8.01 -17.63 -5.24
N GLU A 161 -7.87 -18.38 -4.15
CA GLU A 161 -8.62 -19.61 -3.91
C GLU A 161 -10.10 -19.29 -3.63
N CYS A 162 -10.39 -18.11 -3.07
CA CYS A 162 -11.75 -17.60 -2.86
C CYS A 162 -12.41 -17.21 -4.21
N PRO A 163 -13.52 -17.84 -4.61
CA PRO A 163 -14.30 -17.44 -5.79
C PRO A 163 -14.72 -15.97 -5.76
N ALA A 164 -15.27 -15.48 -4.65
CA ALA A 164 -15.68 -14.09 -4.51
C ALA A 164 -14.55 -13.07 -4.72
N VAL A 165 -13.32 -13.35 -4.25
CA VAL A 165 -12.14 -12.50 -4.56
C VAL A 165 -11.89 -12.43 -6.07
N ARG A 166 -12.00 -13.56 -6.79
CA ARG A 166 -11.83 -13.60 -8.25
C ARG A 166 -12.96 -12.89 -8.98
N THR A 167 -14.19 -12.93 -8.45
CA THR A 167 -15.34 -12.18 -8.96
C THR A 167 -15.06 -10.68 -8.89
N VAL A 168 -14.66 -10.16 -7.73
CA VAL A 168 -14.29 -8.75 -7.57
C VAL A 168 -13.11 -8.37 -8.46
N GLN A 169 -12.06 -9.20 -8.48
CA GLN A 169 -10.86 -8.99 -9.30
C GLN A 169 -11.18 -8.80 -10.79
N ARG A 170 -12.17 -9.54 -11.30
CA ARG A 170 -12.54 -9.59 -12.71
C ARG A 170 -13.73 -8.68 -13.04
N ASP A 171 -14.24 -7.92 -12.08
CA ASP A 171 -15.39 -7.08 -12.30
C ASP A 171 -15.08 -6.01 -13.37
N PRO A 172 -15.84 -5.98 -14.48
CA PRO A 172 -15.56 -5.09 -15.58
C PRO A 172 -15.66 -3.60 -15.23
N LEU A 173 -16.48 -3.21 -14.25
CA LEU A 173 -16.62 -1.80 -13.84
C LEU A 173 -15.30 -1.29 -13.26
N LEU A 174 -14.65 -2.08 -12.41
CA LEU A 174 -13.36 -1.68 -11.82
C LEU A 174 -12.29 -1.51 -12.90
N SER A 175 -12.27 -2.41 -13.90
CA SER A 175 -11.39 -2.30 -15.05
C SER A 175 -11.67 -1.04 -15.88
N GLU A 176 -12.95 -0.70 -16.06
CA GLU A 176 -13.37 0.46 -16.83
C GLU A 176 -13.01 1.78 -16.13
N ILE A 177 -13.26 1.89 -14.82
CA ILE A 177 -12.83 3.03 -14.01
C ILE A 177 -11.30 3.19 -14.12
N ALA A 178 -10.54 2.10 -13.98
CA ALA A 178 -9.08 2.15 -14.10
C ALA A 178 -8.63 2.62 -15.49
N ARG A 179 -9.21 2.10 -16.58
CA ARG A 179 -8.86 2.49 -17.95
C ARG A 179 -9.19 3.95 -18.23
N ARG A 180 -10.38 4.40 -17.85
CA ARG A 180 -10.83 5.78 -18.03
C ARG A 180 -10.01 6.77 -17.21
N TYR A 181 -9.73 6.44 -15.95
CA TYR A 181 -8.91 7.30 -15.08
C TYR A 181 -7.45 7.36 -15.54
N LEU A 182 -6.84 6.21 -15.81
CA LEU A 182 -5.44 6.16 -16.24
C LEU A 182 -5.29 6.81 -17.62
N GLY A 183 -6.27 6.61 -18.52
CA GLY A 183 -6.30 7.13 -19.90
C GLY A 183 -5.66 6.20 -20.93
N ALA A 184 -5.45 4.93 -20.58
CA ALA A 184 -4.76 3.91 -21.38
C ALA A 184 -5.32 2.51 -21.09
N GLN A 185 -4.71 1.49 -21.68
CA GLN A 185 -4.90 0.13 -21.19
C GLN A 185 -4.49 0.04 -19.71
N ALA A 186 -5.33 -0.59 -18.90
CA ALA A 186 -5.04 -0.93 -17.51
C ALA A 186 -4.81 -2.44 -17.41
N ARG A 187 -3.81 -2.84 -16.63
CA ARG A 187 -3.52 -4.25 -16.32
C ARG A 187 -3.56 -4.41 -14.81
N LEU A 188 -4.27 -5.42 -14.34
CA LEU A 188 -4.21 -5.81 -12.94
C LEU A 188 -2.80 -6.28 -12.59
N ILE A 189 -2.21 -5.67 -11.56
CA ILE A 189 -0.85 -6.01 -11.10
C ILE A 189 -0.92 -6.96 -9.91
N THR A 190 -1.86 -6.77 -9.00
CA THR A 190 -1.89 -7.49 -7.72
C THR A 190 -3.30 -7.50 -7.13
N THR A 191 -3.63 -8.61 -6.46
CA THR A 191 -4.81 -8.75 -5.59
C THR A 191 -4.34 -9.25 -4.24
N ARG A 192 -4.81 -8.64 -3.16
CA ARG A 192 -4.43 -8.99 -1.79
C ARG A 192 -5.66 -9.03 -0.90
N THR A 193 -5.66 -9.97 0.03
CA THR A 193 -6.48 -9.94 1.23
C THR A 193 -5.53 -10.03 2.43
N TRP A 194 -5.73 -9.15 3.40
CA TRP A 194 -4.88 -9.09 4.58
C TRP A 194 -5.66 -8.60 5.79
N TRP A 195 -5.12 -8.91 6.96
CA TRP A 195 -5.53 -8.39 8.26
C TRP A 195 -4.52 -7.36 8.75
N SER A 196 -5.03 -6.28 9.35
CA SER A 196 -4.25 -5.39 10.22
C SER A 196 -4.63 -5.75 11.66
N PHE A 197 -3.66 -6.15 12.49
CA PHE A 197 -3.94 -6.69 13.82
C PHE A 197 -3.69 -5.69 14.95
N PRO A 198 -4.51 -5.72 16.03
CA PRO A 198 -4.21 -5.02 17.26
C PRO A 198 -2.98 -5.64 17.94
N THR A 199 -1.87 -4.91 18.01
CA THR A 199 -0.63 -5.40 18.60
C THR A 199 0.06 -4.37 19.48
N LYS A 200 0.86 -4.83 20.45
CA LYS A 200 1.75 -3.98 21.26
C LYS A 200 3.06 -3.68 20.51
N ALA A 201 2.93 -3.17 19.28
CA ALA A 201 4.07 -2.76 18.47
C ALA A 201 4.70 -1.47 19.03
N SER A 202 6.03 -1.45 19.11
CA SER A 202 6.77 -0.23 19.46
C SER A 202 6.63 0.82 18.34
N GLU A 203 6.90 2.09 18.64
CA GLU A 203 6.97 3.15 17.60
C GLU A 203 7.95 2.78 16.49
N ALA A 204 9.03 2.08 16.84
CA ALA A 204 10.03 1.65 15.87
C ALA A 204 9.46 0.58 14.91
N ASP A 205 8.66 -0.36 15.42
CA ASP A 205 7.99 -1.39 14.61
C ASP A 205 6.94 -0.76 13.67
N ARG A 206 6.15 0.19 14.19
CA ARG A 206 5.15 0.93 13.40
C ARG A 206 5.80 1.82 12.34
N SER A 207 6.90 2.51 12.67
CA SER A 207 7.62 3.33 11.69
C SER A 207 8.32 2.49 10.62
N LEU A 208 8.75 1.26 10.91
CA LEU A 208 9.27 0.33 9.90
C LEU A 208 8.18 -0.12 8.93
N ALA A 209 6.99 -0.40 9.45
CA ALA A 209 5.80 -0.73 8.67
C ALA A 209 5.13 0.48 8.00
N SER A 210 5.67 1.69 8.13
CA SER A 210 5.11 2.95 7.62
C SER A 210 3.69 3.31 8.13
N LEU A 211 3.29 2.76 9.29
CA LEU A 211 1.97 2.95 9.92
C LEU A 211 1.84 4.27 10.72
N ASP A 212 2.93 5.00 10.91
CA ASP A 212 2.92 6.25 11.69
C ASP A 212 3.14 7.50 10.82
N LYS A 213 3.16 7.36 9.48
CA LYS A 213 3.50 8.47 8.56
C LYS A 213 2.72 8.43 7.27
N TYR A 214 2.45 9.63 6.75
CA TYR A 214 1.88 9.77 5.41
C TYR A 214 2.88 9.34 4.35
N HIS A 215 2.48 8.50 3.42
CA HIS A 215 3.30 8.06 2.31
C HIS A 215 2.48 8.07 1.02
N PHE A 216 3.15 7.85 -0.08
CA PHE A 216 2.50 7.58 -1.36
C PHE A 216 3.15 6.35 -1.94
N ASP A 217 2.37 5.52 -2.61
CA ASP A 217 2.87 4.27 -3.15
C ASP A 217 3.47 4.49 -4.54
N LEU A 218 4.63 3.88 -4.75
CA LEU A 218 5.42 3.96 -5.98
C LEU A 218 5.62 2.57 -6.57
N ASP A 219 4.54 1.82 -6.70
CA ASP A 219 4.55 0.49 -7.30
C ASP A 219 4.69 0.52 -8.85
N ASP A 220 4.33 1.63 -9.51
CA ASP A 220 4.36 1.82 -10.98
C ASP A 220 4.20 3.31 -11.37
N TRP A 221 4.42 3.63 -12.65
CA TRP A 221 4.33 4.97 -13.23
C TRP A 221 2.96 5.62 -13.05
N ARG A 222 1.88 4.86 -13.20
CA ARG A 222 0.50 5.24 -12.87
C ARG A 222 -0.26 3.99 -12.49
N MET A 223 -1.04 4.05 -11.42
CA MET A 223 -1.88 2.94 -10.98
C MET A 223 -3.11 3.49 -10.28
N LEU A 224 -4.01 2.57 -9.97
CA LEU A 224 -5.20 2.83 -9.18
C LEU A 224 -5.37 1.65 -8.22
N LYS A 225 -5.75 1.91 -6.97
CA LYS A 225 -5.98 0.87 -5.96
C LYS A 225 -7.45 0.87 -5.56
N PHE A 226 -8.03 -0.33 -5.52
CA PHE A 226 -9.37 -0.57 -5.03
C PHE A 226 -9.27 -1.27 -3.69
N PHE A 227 -9.96 -0.74 -2.69
CA PHE A 227 -9.99 -1.25 -1.33
C PHE A 227 -11.41 -1.57 -0.93
N PHE A 228 -11.59 -2.68 -0.22
CA PHE A 228 -12.88 -3.09 0.31
C PHE A 228 -12.68 -3.60 1.74
N TYR A 229 -13.46 -3.10 2.68
CA TYR A 229 -13.44 -3.60 4.05
C TYR A 229 -14.22 -4.91 4.13
N LEU A 230 -13.64 -5.93 4.77
CA LEU A 230 -14.26 -7.25 4.96
C LEU A 230 -14.93 -7.41 6.33
N VAL A 231 -14.73 -6.41 7.18
CA VAL A 231 -15.27 -6.24 8.52
C VAL A 231 -15.62 -4.76 8.71
N ASP A 232 -16.34 -4.43 9.77
CA ASP A 232 -16.62 -3.04 10.11
C ASP A 232 -15.33 -2.29 10.48
N VAL A 233 -15.14 -1.11 9.88
CA VAL A 233 -14.01 -0.22 10.13
C VAL A 233 -14.52 1.11 10.68
N ASP A 234 -14.08 1.44 11.90
CA ASP A 234 -14.38 2.69 12.57
C ASP A 234 -13.10 3.46 12.95
N LYS A 235 -13.22 4.56 13.68
CA LYS A 235 -12.06 5.39 14.07
C LYS A 235 -11.04 4.69 14.96
N GLY A 236 -11.43 3.64 15.68
CA GLY A 236 -10.61 2.86 16.59
C GLY A 236 -9.95 1.62 15.95
N THR A 237 -10.32 1.26 14.72
CA THR A 237 -9.81 0.06 14.03
C THR A 237 -8.63 0.33 13.09
N GLY A 238 -8.07 1.54 13.10
CA GLY A 238 -6.98 1.93 12.18
C GLY A 238 -7.47 2.21 10.75
N PRO A 239 -8.46 3.11 10.55
CA PRO A 239 -9.06 3.35 9.24
C PRO A 239 -8.10 4.05 8.28
N HIS A 240 -8.15 3.72 6.99
CA HIS A 240 -7.31 4.37 5.99
C HIS A 240 -7.59 5.89 5.93
N VAL A 241 -6.55 6.71 5.85
CA VAL A 241 -6.65 8.17 5.75
C VAL A 241 -6.04 8.65 4.43
N PHE A 242 -6.87 9.30 3.61
CA PHE A 242 -6.48 9.81 2.31
C PHE A 242 -6.40 11.34 2.31
N VAL A 243 -5.38 11.93 1.69
CA VAL A 243 -5.25 13.40 1.59
C VAL A 243 -5.78 13.89 0.23
N ARG A 244 -6.97 14.51 0.24
CA ARG A 244 -7.67 14.97 -0.98
C ARG A 244 -6.82 15.91 -1.83
N GLY A 245 -6.77 15.64 -3.13
CA GLY A 245 -6.11 16.47 -4.15
C GLY A 245 -4.57 16.40 -4.11
N SER A 246 -3.98 15.61 -3.21
CA SER A 246 -2.53 15.50 -3.07
C SER A 246 -1.87 14.76 -4.23
N HIS A 247 -2.60 13.89 -4.96
CA HIS A 247 -2.11 13.15 -6.13
C HIS A 247 -1.56 14.06 -7.24
N ASN A 248 -2.24 15.19 -7.45
CA ASN A 248 -1.93 16.18 -8.49
C ASN A 248 -1.12 17.38 -7.98
N LYS A 249 -1.09 17.63 -6.67
CA LYS A 249 -0.40 18.76 -6.05
C LYS A 249 0.72 18.29 -5.11
N ARG A 250 1.61 17.42 -5.57
CA ARG A 250 2.70 16.92 -4.70
C ARG A 250 3.71 18.02 -4.38
N ARG A 251 3.98 18.23 -3.09
CA ARG A 251 5.02 19.16 -2.64
C ARG A 251 6.36 18.73 -3.21
N LEU A 252 7.14 19.66 -3.75
CA LEU A 252 8.41 19.34 -4.43
C LEU A 252 9.37 18.52 -3.55
N LYS A 253 9.44 18.84 -2.25
CA LYS A 253 10.27 18.09 -1.30
C LYS A 253 9.83 16.64 -1.11
N HIS A 254 8.53 16.33 -1.28
CA HIS A 254 7.99 14.97 -1.22
C HIS A 254 8.36 14.16 -2.47
N GLN A 255 8.43 14.83 -3.62
CA GLN A 255 8.83 14.20 -4.89
C GLN A 255 10.32 13.84 -4.92
N LEU A 256 11.16 14.63 -4.25
CA LEU A 256 12.62 14.48 -4.29
C LEU A 256 13.21 13.64 -3.13
N THR A 257 12.42 13.34 -2.09
CA THR A 257 12.92 12.49 -1.00
C THR A 257 12.90 11.01 -1.39
N LEU A 258 13.97 10.31 -1.03
CA LEU A 258 14.06 8.85 -1.10
C LEU A 258 13.56 8.16 0.17
N LEU A 259 13.30 8.91 1.23
CA LEU A 259 12.70 8.41 2.46
C LEU A 259 11.19 8.33 2.32
N VAL A 260 10.62 7.20 2.77
CA VAL A 260 9.17 7.00 2.89
C VAL A 260 8.69 7.59 4.21
N GLY A 261 7.55 8.27 4.17
CA GLY A 261 6.89 8.81 5.36
C GLY A 261 7.11 10.31 5.56
N HIS A 262 6.01 11.04 5.66
CA HIS A 262 5.91 12.48 5.92
C HIS A 262 5.17 12.72 7.25
N PRO A 263 5.65 13.65 8.09
CA PRO A 263 4.95 14.06 9.30
C PRO A 263 3.55 14.63 9.01
N ALA A 264 2.61 14.44 9.94
CA ALA A 264 1.22 14.88 9.77
C ALA A 264 1.05 16.40 9.75
N ASP A 265 1.77 17.12 10.62
CA ASP A 265 1.85 18.59 10.66
C ASP A 265 2.27 19.14 9.29
N GLU A 266 3.30 18.55 8.69
CA GLU A 266 3.82 18.94 7.39
C GLU A 266 2.80 18.77 6.24
N ILE A 267 1.98 17.72 6.31
CA ILE A 267 0.91 17.43 5.35
C ILE A 267 -0.23 18.42 5.54
N ILE A 268 -0.68 18.62 6.77
CA ILE A 268 -1.77 19.53 7.13
C ILE A 268 -1.41 20.98 6.76
N ASP A 269 -0.19 21.42 7.03
CA ASP A 269 0.29 22.76 6.71
C ASP A 269 0.25 23.04 5.20
N TYR A 270 0.51 22.03 4.38
CA TYR A 270 0.61 22.20 2.92
C TYR A 270 -0.71 21.96 2.19
N TYR A 271 -1.47 20.94 2.58
CA TYR A 271 -2.71 20.55 1.92
C TYR A 271 -3.95 21.15 2.57
N GLY A 272 -3.82 21.67 3.79
CA GLY A 272 -4.90 22.23 4.59
C GLY A 272 -5.48 21.20 5.57
N LYS A 273 -5.98 21.70 6.70
CA LYS A 273 -6.58 20.90 7.78
C LYS A 273 -7.79 20.06 7.37
N ASP A 274 -8.51 20.47 6.33
CA ASP A 274 -9.72 19.81 5.85
C ASP A 274 -9.43 18.82 4.69
N SER A 275 -8.15 18.64 4.33
CA SER A 275 -7.74 17.74 3.26
C SER A 275 -7.68 16.25 3.64
N PRO A 276 -7.37 15.85 4.89
CA PRO A 276 -7.39 14.44 5.27
C PRO A 276 -8.84 13.94 5.38
N VAL A 277 -9.11 12.79 4.75
CA VAL A 277 -10.38 12.09 4.77
C VAL A 277 -10.14 10.73 5.40
N THR A 278 -10.75 10.48 6.56
CA THR A 278 -10.73 9.17 7.22
C THR A 278 -11.82 8.28 6.62
N LEU A 279 -11.42 7.13 6.09
CA LEU A 279 -12.30 6.18 5.43
C LEU A 279 -12.76 5.15 6.46
N THR A 280 -14.00 5.32 6.92
CA THR A 280 -14.69 4.37 7.81
C THR A 280 -15.89 3.80 7.06
N GLY A 281 -16.28 2.57 7.36
CA GLY A 281 -17.39 1.93 6.67
C GLY A 281 -17.78 0.62 7.31
N LYS A 282 -18.94 0.10 6.91
CA LYS A 282 -19.36 -1.25 7.28
C LYS A 282 -18.61 -2.26 6.41
N ALA A 283 -18.67 -3.54 6.81
CA ALA A 283 -18.23 -4.61 5.93
C ALA A 283 -18.86 -4.44 4.53
N GLY A 284 -18.03 -4.57 3.49
CA GLY A 284 -18.36 -4.39 2.08
C GLY A 284 -18.16 -2.96 1.57
N SER A 285 -18.09 -1.95 2.45
CA SER A 285 -17.77 -0.59 2.01
C SER A 285 -16.37 -0.54 1.40
N GLY A 286 -16.25 0.17 0.29
CA GLY A 286 -15.01 0.23 -0.47
C GLY A 286 -14.78 1.58 -1.13
N PHE A 287 -13.55 1.77 -1.58
CA PHE A 287 -13.12 3.00 -2.20
C PHE A 287 -12.06 2.70 -3.25
N VAL A 288 -11.91 3.63 -4.18
CA VAL A 288 -10.84 3.62 -5.16
C VAL A 288 -10.02 4.89 -5.06
N GLU A 289 -8.70 4.77 -5.11
CA GLU A 289 -7.78 5.89 -4.94
C GLU A 289 -6.60 5.85 -5.93
N ASP A 290 -6.10 7.04 -6.26
CA ASP A 290 -4.78 7.21 -6.87
C ASP A 290 -3.72 7.19 -5.77
N PRO A 291 -2.93 6.11 -5.64
CA PRO A 291 -2.03 5.94 -4.50
C PRO A 291 -0.77 6.81 -4.60
N SER A 292 -0.69 7.66 -5.63
CA SER A 292 0.30 8.72 -5.69
C SER A 292 -0.09 9.97 -4.89
N ALA A 293 -1.31 10.00 -4.37
CA ALA A 293 -1.68 10.87 -3.25
C ALA A 293 -0.98 10.43 -1.96
N SER A 294 -0.90 11.37 -1.03
CA SER A 294 -0.48 11.07 0.33
C SER A 294 -1.60 10.35 1.07
N THR A 295 -1.28 9.19 1.61
CA THR A 295 -2.16 8.35 2.41
C THR A 295 -1.47 7.96 3.71
N TRP A 296 -2.25 7.58 4.70
CA TRP A 296 -1.77 7.14 6.00
C TRP A 296 -2.71 6.09 6.55
N GLU A 297 -2.17 4.97 7.03
CA GLU A 297 -2.93 4.02 7.84
C GLU A 297 -2.57 4.31 9.30
N PRO A 298 -3.50 4.78 10.15
CA PRO A 298 -3.25 5.02 11.56
C PRO A 298 -2.72 3.78 12.25
N SER A 299 -2.05 4.00 13.40
CA SER A 299 -1.49 2.96 14.25
C SER A 299 -2.45 1.75 14.38
N PRO A 300 -1.90 0.52 14.53
CA PRO A 300 -2.67 -0.72 14.47
C PRO A 300 -3.94 -0.67 15.34
N PRO A 301 -5.01 -1.40 14.94
CA PRO A 301 -6.30 -1.36 15.61
C PRO A 301 -6.15 -1.45 17.13
N LYS A 302 -6.97 -0.72 17.90
CA LYS A 302 -6.87 -0.75 19.36
C LYS A 302 -7.72 -1.83 20.01
N SER A 303 -8.74 -2.33 19.31
CA SER A 303 -9.76 -3.18 19.94
C SER A 303 -10.21 -4.40 19.15
N ARG A 304 -10.18 -4.39 17.80
CA ARG A 304 -10.63 -5.51 16.94
C ARG A 304 -9.92 -5.48 15.58
N ALA A 305 -9.62 -6.66 15.03
CA ALA A 305 -9.36 -6.91 13.62
C ALA A 305 -10.58 -7.60 13.04
#